data_AF-C0N532-F1
#
_entry.id   AF-C0N532-F1
#
_cell.length_a   1.000
_cell.length_b   1.000
_cell.length_c   1.000
_cell.angle_alpha   90.00
_cell.angle_beta   90.00
_cell.angle_gamma   90.00
#
_symmetry.space_group_name_H-M   'P 1'
#
loop_
_entity.id
_entity.type
_entity.pdbx_description
1 polymer ?
#
loop_
_entity_poly.entity_id
_entity_poly.type
_entity_poly.pdbx_seq_one_letter_code
_entity_poly.pdbx_strand_id
1 'polypeptide(L)'
;MAIGEGQVWQDVFVSRSEGVTYTNTTGRSIQLAIVLSAGSGPRNFLVDGEVICTIAGDSDEQYVNLIIPNGSTYQAGAGVLSGFDVWWELR
;
A
#
# COMPACT_ATOMS: atom_id res chain seq x y z
N MET A 1 -16.88 -0.04 -15.45
CA MET A 1 -15.72 0.83 -15.19
C MET A 1 -14.51 -0.07 -15.02
N ALA A 2 -13.43 0.23 -15.72
CA ALA A 2 -12.16 -0.48 -15.56
C ALA A 2 -11.28 0.20 -14.50
N ILE A 3 -10.29 -0.51 -13.98
CA ILE A 3 -9.28 0.10 -13.11
C ILE A 3 -8.48 1.14 -13.90
N GLY A 4 -8.24 2.32 -13.31
CA GLY A 4 -7.50 3.43 -13.91
C GLY A 4 -8.32 4.39 -14.78
N GLU A 5 -9.55 4.02 -15.17
CA GLU A 5 -10.38 4.87 -16.03
C GLU A 5 -10.81 6.14 -15.30
N GLY A 6 -10.33 7.30 -15.76
CA GLY A 6 -10.63 8.61 -15.14
C GLY A 6 -9.99 8.81 -13.76
N GLN A 7 -8.95 8.04 -13.43
CA GLN A 7 -8.13 8.18 -12.22
C GLN A 7 -6.81 8.85 -12.58
N VAL A 8 -6.17 9.47 -11.59
CA VAL A 8 -4.82 10.03 -11.74
C VAL A 8 -3.90 9.47 -10.67
N TRP A 9 -2.63 9.29 -11.01
CA TRP A 9 -1.62 8.96 -10.02
C TRP A 9 -1.41 10.15 -9.08
N GLN A 10 -1.59 9.91 -7.79
CA GLN A 10 -1.40 10.90 -6.73
C GLN A 10 -0.29 10.42 -5.79
N ASP A 11 0.71 11.27 -5.57
CA ASP A 11 1.69 11.07 -4.53
C ASP A 11 1.02 11.32 -3.17
N VAL A 12 0.95 10.28 -2.35
CA VAL A 12 0.31 10.31 -1.05
C VAL A 12 1.31 10.06 0.08
N PHE A 13 2.61 10.02 -0.23
CA PHE A 13 3.68 9.65 0.70
C PHE A 13 3.58 10.38 2.05
N VAL A 14 3.44 11.70 2.02
CA VAL A 14 3.35 12.54 3.23
C VAL A 14 2.08 12.34 4.05
N SER A 15 1.06 11.70 3.48
CA SER A 15 -0.25 11.47 4.11
C SER A 15 -0.46 10.01 4.53
N ARG A 16 0.57 9.18 4.37
CA ARG A 16 0.52 7.75 4.65
C ARG A 16 1.62 7.37 5.63
N SER A 17 1.36 6.34 6.41
CA SER A 17 2.27 5.85 7.45
C SER A 17 2.11 4.36 7.62
N GLU A 18 3.21 3.74 8.07
CA GLU A 18 3.30 2.29 8.24
C GLU A 18 2.36 1.82 9.33
N GLY A 19 1.69 0.70 9.09
CA GLY A 19 0.77 0.12 10.06
C GLY A 19 -0.51 0.93 10.30
N VAL A 20 -0.78 2.02 9.58
CA VAL A 20 -2.05 2.74 9.68
C VAL A 20 -3.06 2.15 8.70
N THR A 21 -4.28 1.92 9.19
CA THR A 21 -5.40 1.46 8.36
C THR A 21 -6.07 2.64 7.67
N TYR A 22 -6.18 2.56 6.35
CA TYR A 22 -6.86 3.54 5.49
C TYR A 22 -8.08 2.89 4.83
N THR A 23 -9.11 3.68 4.54
CA THR A 23 -10.29 3.21 3.78
C THR A 23 -10.28 3.84 2.40
N ASN A 24 -10.47 3.03 1.35
CA ASN A 24 -10.72 3.57 0.02
C ASN A 24 -12.16 4.09 -0.08
N THR A 25 -12.31 5.41 -0.04
CA THR A 25 -13.61 6.11 -0.11
C THR A 25 -13.85 6.82 -1.46
N THR A 26 -13.08 6.47 -2.50
CA THR A 26 -13.08 7.20 -3.79
C THR A 26 -14.28 6.92 -4.69
N GLY A 27 -15.12 5.95 -4.35
CA GLY A 27 -16.22 5.48 -5.19
C GLY A 27 -15.79 4.48 -6.27
N ARG A 28 -14.51 4.09 -6.32
CA ARG A 28 -13.91 3.18 -7.31
C ARG A 28 -12.73 2.40 -6.71
N SER A 29 -12.29 1.32 -7.35
CA SER A 29 -11.05 0.65 -6.93
C SER A 29 -9.84 1.57 -7.15
N ILE A 30 -8.87 1.55 -6.24
CA ILE A 30 -7.58 2.25 -6.40
C ILE A 30 -6.46 1.22 -6.58
N GLN A 31 -5.35 1.65 -7.19
CA GLN A 31 -4.12 0.88 -7.25
C GLN A 31 -3.04 1.56 -6.42
N LEU A 32 -2.34 0.79 -5.58
CA LEU A 32 -1.19 1.24 -4.81
C LEU A 32 0.09 0.94 -5.57
N ALA A 33 1.05 1.85 -5.52
CA ALA A 33 2.44 1.64 -5.93
C ALA A 33 3.34 2.10 -4.79
N ILE A 34 3.94 1.15 -4.08
CA ILE A 34 4.69 1.39 -2.85
C ILE A 34 6.12 0.88 -3.03
N VAL A 35 7.11 1.70 -2.66
CA VAL A 35 8.50 1.24 -2.48
C VAL A 35 8.80 1.29 -1.00
N LEU A 36 9.28 0.15 -0.51
CA LEU A 36 9.70 -0.08 0.84
C LEU A 36 11.21 0.10 0.92
N SER A 37 11.68 0.80 1.94
CA SER A 37 13.11 0.86 2.22
C SER A 37 13.64 -0.52 2.60
N ALA A 38 14.95 -0.73 2.42
CA ALA A 38 15.63 -1.91 2.93
C ALA A 38 15.38 -2.08 4.44
N GLY A 39 15.14 -3.31 4.90
CA GLY A 39 14.70 -3.52 6.28
C GLY A 39 14.76 -4.98 6.72
N SER A 40 15.12 -5.18 8.00
CA SER A 40 15.17 -6.51 8.61
C SER A 40 13.83 -6.86 9.27
N GLY A 41 13.00 -7.64 8.57
CA GLY A 41 11.78 -8.21 9.12
C GLY A 41 10.68 -8.40 8.07
N PRO A 42 9.80 -9.41 8.22
CA PRO A 42 8.67 -9.55 7.33
C PRO A 42 7.69 -8.38 7.51
N ARG A 43 7.12 -7.94 6.39
CA ARG A 43 6.13 -6.85 6.32
C ARG A 43 4.85 -7.38 5.71
N ASN A 44 3.76 -7.26 6.45
CA ASN A 44 2.45 -7.70 5.99
C ASN A 44 1.67 -6.53 5.39
N PHE A 45 1.00 -6.80 4.27
CA PHE A 45 0.03 -5.91 3.66
C PHE A 45 -1.34 -6.52 3.82
N LEU A 46 -2.24 -5.76 4.44
CA LEU A 46 -3.56 -6.21 4.78
C LEU A 46 -4.60 -5.52 3.92
N VAL A 47 -5.64 -6.27 3.53
CA VAL A 47 -6.88 -5.74 2.99
C VAL A 47 -8.03 -6.35 3.78
N ASP A 48 -8.90 -5.49 4.31
CA ASP A 48 -10.02 -5.90 5.17
C ASP A 48 -9.60 -6.76 6.37
N GLY A 49 -8.40 -6.49 6.91
CA GLY A 49 -7.82 -7.19 8.06
C GLY A 49 -7.10 -8.50 7.71
N GLU A 50 -7.18 -8.96 6.47
CA GLU A 50 -6.53 -10.18 6.01
C GLU A 50 -5.18 -9.89 5.38
N VAL A 51 -4.15 -10.69 5.71
CA VAL A 51 -2.83 -10.58 5.11
C VAL A 51 -2.89 -11.13 3.69
N ILE A 52 -2.84 -10.24 2.69
CA ILE A 52 -2.88 -10.63 1.27
C ILE A 52 -1.49 -10.75 0.65
N CYS A 53 -0.48 -10.16 1.29
CA CYS A 53 0.90 -10.19 0.85
C CYS A 53 1.83 -10.05 2.05
N THR A 54 2.88 -10.86 2.09
CA THR A 54 4.01 -10.71 3.01
C THR A 54 5.26 -10.55 2.19
N ILE A 55 6.00 -9.48 2.45
CA ILE A 55 7.32 -9.27 1.89
C ILE A 55 8.35 -9.60 2.97
N ALA A 56 9.29 -10.50 2.67
CA ALA A 56 10.37 -10.82 3.60
C ALA A 56 11.34 -9.65 3.73
N GLY A 57 11.95 -9.50 4.91
CA GLY A 57 13.01 -8.52 5.10
C GLY A 57 14.20 -8.79 4.19
N ASP A 58 14.73 -7.74 3.58
CA ASP A 58 15.83 -7.79 2.62
C ASP A 58 16.70 -6.53 2.75
N SER A 59 17.94 -6.61 2.26
CA SER A 59 18.88 -5.48 2.19
C SER A 59 18.62 -4.55 0.99
N ASP A 60 17.71 -4.95 0.10
CA ASP A 60 17.32 -4.16 -1.07
C ASP A 60 15.94 -3.50 -0.87
N GLU A 61 15.70 -2.42 -1.63
CA GLU A 61 14.38 -1.82 -1.75
C GLU A 61 13.40 -2.80 -2.40
N GLN A 62 12.15 -2.79 -1.94
CA GLN A 62 11.13 -3.72 -2.42
C GLN A 62 9.90 -2.98 -2.90
N TYR A 63 9.35 -3.43 -4.03
CA TYR A 63 8.17 -2.83 -4.64
C TYR A 63 6.93 -3.68 -4.38
N VAL A 64 5.82 -3.02 -4.04
CA VAL A 64 4.51 -3.63 -3.84
C VAL A 64 3.45 -2.89 -4.65
N ASN A 65 2.63 -3.68 -5.35
CA ASN A 65 1.46 -3.19 -6.08
C ASN A 65 0.22 -3.96 -5.65
N LEU A 66 -0.84 -3.24 -5.25
CA LEU A 66 -2.08 -3.83 -4.76
C LEU A 66 -3.28 -3.07 -5.32
N ILE A 67 -4.37 -3.79 -5.57
CA ILE A 67 -5.66 -3.20 -5.93
C ILE A 67 -6.55 -3.22 -4.70
N ILE A 68 -7.08 -2.06 -4.32
CA ILE A 68 -7.98 -1.90 -3.17
C ILE A 68 -9.39 -1.54 -3.67
N PRO A 69 -10.39 -2.44 -3.51
CA PRO A 69 -11.77 -2.14 -3.87
C PRO A 69 -12.31 -0.91 -3.14
N ASN A 70 -13.32 -0.26 -3.73
CA ASN A 70 -14.05 0.81 -3.03
C ASN A 70 -14.74 0.26 -1.78
N GLY A 71 -14.62 0.98 -0.66
CA GLY A 71 -15.16 0.58 0.63
C GLY A 71 -14.26 -0.34 1.45
N SER A 72 -13.28 -0.99 0.84
CA SER A 72 -12.30 -1.82 1.56
C SER A 72 -11.31 -0.97 2.33
N THR A 73 -10.78 -1.57 3.39
CA THR A 73 -9.67 -1.04 4.17
C THR A 73 -8.35 -1.67 3.75
N TYR A 74 -7.25 -0.95 3.92
CA TYR A 74 -5.91 -1.45 3.65
C TYR A 74 -4.89 -0.90 4.64
N GLN A 75 -3.83 -1.66 4.86
CA GLN A 75 -2.74 -1.31 5.76
C GLN A 75 -1.43 -1.83 5.16
N ALA A 76 -0.45 -0.94 4.99
CA ALA A 76 0.86 -1.29 4.47
C ALA A 76 1.87 -1.46 5.61
N GLY A 77 2.69 -2.51 5.53
CA GLY A 77 3.80 -2.73 6.45
C GLY A 77 3.39 -2.98 7.91
N ALA A 78 2.36 -3.78 8.18
CA ALA A 78 2.14 -4.24 9.56
C ALA A 78 3.32 -5.14 9.98
N GLY A 79 4.12 -4.71 10.97
CA GLY A 79 5.33 -5.44 11.39
C GLY A 79 6.44 -4.55 11.99
N VAL A 80 7.70 -4.88 11.68
CA VAL A 80 8.88 -4.11 12.11
C VAL A 80 9.03 -2.86 11.23
N LEU A 81 9.10 -1.70 11.88
CA LEU A 81 9.26 -0.40 11.23
C LEU A 81 10.53 -0.39 10.37
N SER A 82 10.35 -0.21 9.07
CA SER A 82 11.47 -0.10 8.12
C SER A 82 11.33 1.06 7.14
N GLY A 83 10.17 1.72 7.11
CA GLY A 83 9.95 2.92 6.32
C GLY A 83 9.50 2.64 4.89
N PHE A 84 8.92 3.67 4.28
CA PHE A 84 8.60 3.71 2.86
C PHE A 84 9.44 4.81 2.22
N ASP A 85 9.77 4.64 0.93
CA ASP A 85 10.42 5.68 0.12
C ASP A 85 9.46 6.27 -0.91
N VAL A 86 8.46 5.49 -1.34
CA VAL A 86 7.50 5.89 -2.38
C VAL A 86 6.12 5.37 -2.00
N TRP A 87 5.10 6.20 -2.13
CA TRP A 87 3.70 5.78 -2.01
C TRP A 87 2.80 6.58 -2.93
N TRP A 88 2.35 5.92 -4.00
CA TRP A 88 1.43 6.49 -4.96
C TRP A 88 0.12 5.71 -5.00
N GLU A 89 -0.96 6.43 -5.27
CA GLU A 89 -2.29 5.87 -5.46
C GLU A 89 -2.86 6.32 -6.80
N LEU A 90 -3.26 5.39 -7.66
CA LEU A 90 -4.07 5.69 -8.84
C LEU A 90 -5.52 5.80 -8.37
N ARG A 91 -6.04 7.03 -8.27
CA ARG A 91 -7.35 7.30 -7.66
C ARG A 91 -8.18 8.34 -8.38
#